data_AF-A0A182M266-F1
#
_entry.id   AF-A0A182M266-F1
#
_cell.length_a   1.000
_cell.length_b   1.000
_cell.length_c   1.000
_cell.angle_alpha   90.00
_cell.angle_beta   90.00
_cell.angle_gamma   90.00
#
_symmetry.space_group_name_H-M   'P 1'
#
loop_
_entity.id
_entity.type
_entity.pdbx_description
1 polymer ?
#
loop_
_entity_poly.entity_id
_entity_poly.type
_entity_poly.pdbx_seq_one_letter_code
_entity_poly.pdbx_strand_id
1 'polypeptide(L)'
;MEALNENLLNSVFQEEIYHWLTCNITETQSENRMTEAMDLLFTKKFMTKCSWTGVGRGAEKIPMMRMVNITKLFRRIGTHNGVIVNQRMVMLFFMKKLKNAVRRTEMKHLRRSTTHHFKSNKVKSEH
;
A
#
# COMPACT_ATOMS: atom_id res chain seq x y z
N MET A 1 11.38 1.67 -9.89
CA MET A 1 10.67 0.64 -9.10
C MET A 1 11.65 -0.44 -8.67
N GLU A 2 12.35 -1.05 -9.63
CA GLU A 2 13.33 -2.13 -9.39
C GLU A 2 14.47 -1.69 -8.47
N ALA A 3 15.12 -0.56 -8.75
CA ALA A 3 16.17 -0.01 -7.87
C ALA A 3 15.71 0.20 -6.41
N LEU A 4 14.48 0.68 -6.18
CA LEU A 4 13.92 0.77 -4.82
C LEU A 4 13.74 -0.61 -4.20
N ASN A 5 13.21 -1.57 -4.96
CA ASN A 5 13.01 -2.94 -4.50
C ASN A 5 14.34 -3.64 -4.17
N GLU A 6 15.39 -3.35 -4.93
CA GLU A 6 16.74 -3.85 -4.69
C GLU A 6 17.38 -3.20 -3.46
N ASN A 7 17.31 -1.87 -3.34
CA ASN A 7 17.84 -1.16 -2.17
C ASN A 7 17.22 -1.63 -0.86
N LEU A 8 15.95 -2.05 -0.88
CA LEU A 8 15.26 -2.64 0.28
C LEU A 8 15.81 -4.01 0.74
N LEU A 9 16.77 -4.61 0.02
CA LEU A 9 17.55 -5.76 0.50
C LEU A 9 18.58 -5.34 1.56
N ASN A 10 19.08 -4.11 1.48
CA ASN A 10 19.97 -3.56 2.48
C ASN A 10 19.17 -3.26 3.76
N SER A 11 19.54 -3.91 4.87
CA SER A 11 18.82 -3.78 6.14
C SER A 11 18.88 -2.36 6.71
N VAL A 12 20.00 -1.65 6.55
CA VAL A 12 20.14 -0.26 7.02
C VAL A 12 19.17 0.64 6.27
N PHE A 13 19.20 0.60 4.93
CA PHE A 13 18.27 1.38 4.11
C PHE A 13 16.80 1.01 4.38
N GLN A 14 16.52 -0.29 4.59
CA GLN A 14 15.18 -0.78 4.88
C GLN A 14 14.65 -0.30 6.24
N GLU A 15 15.50 -0.18 7.27
CA GLU A 15 15.14 0.42 8.55
C GLU A 15 14.97 1.94 8.44
N GLU A 16 15.87 2.64 7.75
CA GLU A 16 15.80 4.10 7.55
C GLU A 16 14.50 4.51 6.86
N ILE A 17 14.16 3.86 5.74
CA ILE A 17 12.95 4.17 4.98
C ILE A 17 11.70 3.78 5.78
N TYR A 18 11.73 2.68 6.52
CA TYR A 18 10.62 2.30 7.39
C TYR A 18 10.41 3.36 8.48
N HIS A 19 11.48 3.79 9.15
CA HIS A 19 11.41 4.80 10.19
C HIS A 19 10.86 6.12 9.64
N TRP A 20 11.43 6.61 8.53
CA TRP A 20 10.95 7.83 7.86
C TRP A 20 9.47 7.73 7.49
N LEU A 21 9.01 6.61 6.92
CA LEU A 21 7.60 6.40 6.62
C LEU A 21 6.75 6.44 7.89
N THR A 22 7.15 5.72 8.94
CA THR A 22 6.36 5.68 10.18
C THR A 22 6.26 7.02 10.89
N CYS A 23 7.27 7.88 10.79
CA CYS A 23 7.22 9.25 11.34
C CYS A 23 6.31 10.19 10.56
N ASN A 24 6.05 9.91 9.28
CA ASN A 24 5.19 10.72 8.42
C ASN A 24 3.76 10.18 8.28
N ILE A 25 3.51 8.93 8.67
CA ILE A 25 2.18 8.31 8.66
C ILE A 25 1.42 8.72 9.92
N THR A 26 0.23 9.28 9.73
CA THR A 26 -0.64 9.73 10.83
C THR A 26 -1.82 8.78 11.06
N GLU A 27 -2.10 7.90 10.09
CA GLU A 27 -3.21 6.97 10.15
C GLU A 27 -2.96 5.80 11.11
N THR A 28 -4.03 5.32 11.73
CA THR A 28 -3.96 4.16 12.66
C THR A 28 -4.34 2.85 11.97
N GLN A 29 -5.23 2.91 10.98
CA GLN A 29 -5.76 1.73 10.32
C GLN A 29 -4.79 1.16 9.28
N SER A 30 -4.56 -0.16 9.29
CA SER A 30 -3.60 -0.83 8.39
C SER A 30 -3.72 -0.42 6.91
N GLU A 31 -4.92 -0.41 6.33
CA GLU A 31 -5.10 -0.06 4.91
C GLU A 31 -4.80 1.42 4.65
N ASN A 32 -5.13 2.30 5.60
CA ASN A 32 -4.87 3.73 5.49
C ASN A 32 -3.38 4.03 5.68
N ARG A 33 -2.70 3.38 6.63
CA ARG A 33 -1.24 3.44 6.82
C ARG A 33 -0.48 3.06 5.55
N MET A 34 -0.87 1.94 4.94
CA MET A 34 -0.33 1.52 3.65
C MET A 34 -0.66 2.52 2.53
N THR A 35 -1.83 3.18 2.58
CA THR A 35 -2.19 4.22 1.60
C THR A 35 -1.31 5.45 1.73
N GLU A 36 -1.07 5.95 2.94
CA GLU A 36 -0.17 7.09 3.17
C GLU A 36 1.25 6.75 2.76
N ALA A 37 1.75 5.56 3.10
CA ALA A 37 3.06 5.11 2.62
C ALA A 37 3.16 5.05 1.09
N MET A 38 2.10 4.61 0.40
CA MET A 38 2.04 4.62 -1.06
C MET A 38 2.14 6.03 -1.63
N ASP A 39 1.41 6.97 -1.05
CA ASP A 39 1.38 8.36 -1.51
C ASP A 39 2.69 9.11 -1.16
N LEU A 40 3.40 8.71 -0.09
CA LEU A 40 4.74 9.19 0.25
C LEU A 40 5.83 8.67 -0.70
N LEU A 41 5.76 7.39 -1.08
CA LEU A 41 6.77 6.75 -1.93
C LEU A 41 6.59 7.02 -3.42
N PHE A 42 5.35 7.18 -3.88
CA PHE A 42 5.04 7.17 -5.30
C PHE A 42 4.08 8.29 -5.68
N THR A 43 4.38 8.96 -6.79
CA THR A 43 3.44 9.90 -7.37
C THR A 43 2.20 9.18 -7.90
N LYS A 44 1.03 9.84 -7.83
CA LYS A 44 -0.21 9.29 -8.39
C LYS A 44 -0.06 8.91 -9.88
N LYS A 45 0.66 9.73 -10.65
CA LYS A 45 0.97 9.49 -12.08
C LYS A 45 1.85 8.26 -12.27
N PHE A 46 2.83 8.02 -11.40
CA PHE A 46 3.64 6.81 -11.46
C PHE A 46 2.78 5.56 -11.21
N MET A 47 1.86 5.62 -10.24
CA MET A 47 0.99 4.49 -9.91
C MET A 47 0.05 4.05 -11.03
N THR A 48 -0.24 4.90 -12.03
CA THR A 48 -1.04 4.50 -13.21
C THR A 48 -0.29 3.54 -14.13
N LYS A 49 1.05 3.55 -14.08
CA LYS A 49 1.95 2.69 -14.85
C LYS A 49 2.14 1.30 -14.24
N CYS A 50 1.59 1.07 -13.05
CA CYS A 50 1.73 -0.19 -12.32
C CYS A 50 0.42 -0.98 -12.34
N SER A 51 0.52 -2.31 -12.30
CA SER A 51 -0.58 -3.21 -11.94
C SER A 51 -0.06 -4.36 -11.09
N TRP A 52 -0.94 -5.19 -10.53
CA TRP A 52 -0.48 -6.31 -9.70
C TRP A 52 0.31 -7.32 -10.55
N THR A 53 -0.26 -7.79 -11.65
CA THR A 53 0.34 -8.82 -12.52
C THR A 53 1.14 -8.28 -13.70
N GLY A 54 1.14 -6.95 -13.93
CA GLY A 54 1.74 -6.33 -15.11
C GLY A 54 0.80 -6.23 -16.31
N VAL A 55 -0.34 -6.92 -16.26
CA VAL A 55 -1.37 -6.81 -17.29
C VAL A 55 -2.12 -5.49 -17.14
N GLY A 56 -2.27 -4.75 -18.24
CA GLY A 56 -3.04 -3.51 -18.32
C GLY A 56 -4.00 -3.54 -19.51
N ARG A 57 -5.02 -2.66 -19.49
CA ARG A 57 -5.86 -2.42 -20.67
C ARG A 57 -5.08 -1.53 -21.62
N GLY A 58 -4.60 -2.09 -22.73
CA GLY A 58 -3.96 -1.35 -23.84
C GLY A 58 -2.44 -1.16 -23.74
N ALA A 59 -1.81 -1.42 -22.60
CA ALA A 59 -0.36 -1.38 -22.46
C ALA A 59 0.12 -2.30 -21.32
N GLU A 60 1.33 -2.84 -21.47
CA GLU A 60 2.04 -3.52 -20.39
C GLU A 60 2.35 -2.55 -19.25
N LYS A 61 2.28 -3.05 -18.02
CA LYS A 61 2.48 -2.29 -16.79
C LYS A 61 3.56 -2.91 -15.94
N ILE A 62 4.14 -2.11 -15.05
CA ILE A 62 5.09 -2.59 -14.04
C ILE A 62 4.33 -3.54 -13.08
N PRO A 63 4.74 -4.82 -12.97
CA PRO A 63 4.07 -5.79 -12.11
C PRO A 63 4.56 -5.67 -10.68
N MET A 64 3.71 -5.10 -9.82
CA MET A 64 3.97 -4.95 -8.39
C MET A 64 4.19 -6.28 -7.68
N MET A 65 3.61 -7.38 -8.17
CA MET A 65 3.84 -8.72 -7.59
C MET A 65 5.31 -9.15 -7.64
N ARG A 66 6.10 -8.63 -8.59
CA ARG A 66 7.55 -8.91 -8.67
C ARG A 66 8.38 -8.06 -7.70
N MET A 67 7.80 -6.99 -7.14
CA MET A 67 8.46 -6.08 -6.21
C MET A 67 8.36 -6.59 -4.77
N VAL A 68 8.92 -7.77 -4.52
CA VAL A 68 8.73 -8.52 -3.26
C VAL A 68 9.15 -7.73 -2.02
N ASN A 69 10.22 -6.96 -2.06
CA ASN A 69 10.71 -6.21 -0.90
C ASN A 69 9.84 -4.99 -0.62
N ILE A 70 9.30 -4.36 -1.66
CA ILE A 70 8.27 -3.33 -1.51
C ILE A 70 7.02 -3.95 -0.85
N THR A 71 6.55 -5.12 -1.29
CA THR A 71 5.39 -5.76 -0.63
C THR A 71 5.65 -6.13 0.83
N LYS A 72 6.88 -6.57 1.17
CA LYS A 72 7.30 -6.83 2.56
C LYS A 72 7.32 -5.56 3.41
N LEU A 73 7.81 -4.44 2.86
CA LEU A 73 7.78 -3.15 3.54
C LEU A 73 6.34 -2.73 3.84
N PHE A 74 5.43 -2.86 2.87
CA PHE A 74 4.02 -2.54 3.06
C PHE A 74 3.34 -3.45 4.10
N ARG A 75 3.71 -4.73 4.15
CA ARG A 75 3.27 -5.65 5.20
C ARG A 75 3.66 -5.14 6.59
N ARG A 76 4.92 -4.71 6.74
CA ARG A 76 5.45 -4.15 7.99
C ARG A 76 4.72 -2.86 8.38
N ILE A 77 4.52 -1.95 7.42
CA ILE A 77 3.81 -0.68 7.62
C ILE A 77 2.34 -0.91 7.98
N GLY A 78 1.67 -1.90 7.40
CA GLY A 78 0.28 -2.19 7.72
C GLY A 78 0.10 -2.84 9.10
N THR A 79 1.13 -3.52 9.60
CA THR A 79 1.09 -4.24 10.88
C THR A 79 1.30 -3.28 12.05
N HIS A 80 0.48 -3.42 13.10
CA HIS A 80 0.61 -2.69 14.37
C HIS A 80 0.00 -3.48 15.52
N ASN A 81 0.08 -2.92 16.73
CA ASN A 81 -0.54 -3.48 17.92
C ASN A 81 -2.02 -3.80 17.66
N GLY A 82 -2.38 -5.08 17.69
CA GLY A 82 -3.74 -5.59 17.48
C GLY A 82 -4.10 -5.99 16.06
N VAL A 83 -3.26 -5.73 15.03
CA VAL A 83 -3.54 -6.13 13.64
C VAL A 83 -2.28 -6.63 12.93
N ILE A 84 -2.31 -7.88 12.47
CA ILE A 84 -1.27 -8.49 11.64
C ILE A 84 -1.71 -8.49 10.18
N VAL A 85 -0.96 -7.79 9.33
CA VAL A 85 -1.19 -7.80 7.89
C VAL A 85 -0.40 -8.96 7.27
N ASN A 86 -1.08 -9.84 6.54
CA ASN A 86 -0.43 -10.93 5.81
C ASN A 86 -0.23 -10.60 4.32
N GLN A 87 0.47 -11.48 3.59
CA GLN A 87 0.79 -11.26 2.17
C GLN A 87 -0.47 -11.11 1.29
N ARG A 88 -1.54 -11.87 1.58
CA ARG A 88 -2.81 -11.79 0.84
C ARG A 88 -3.47 -10.43 1.03
N MET A 89 -3.43 -9.87 2.24
CA MET A 89 -3.96 -8.54 2.51
C MET A 89 -3.18 -7.45 1.75
N VAL A 90 -1.85 -7.55 1.70
CA VAL A 90 -1.01 -6.63 0.90
C VAL A 90 -1.33 -6.73 -0.59
N MET A 91 -1.46 -7.95 -1.12
CA MET A 91 -1.87 -8.18 -2.51
C MET A 91 -3.22 -7.49 -2.81
N LEU A 92 -4.25 -7.76 -2.00
CA LEU A 92 -5.58 -7.19 -2.20
C LEU A 92 -5.55 -5.65 -2.12
N PHE A 93 -4.77 -5.10 -1.20
CA PHE A 93 -4.52 -3.66 -1.09
C PHE A 93 -3.91 -3.10 -2.39
N PHE A 94 -2.81 -3.66 -2.90
CA PHE A 94 -2.19 -3.17 -4.13
C PHE A 94 -3.12 -3.33 -5.34
N MET A 95 -3.80 -4.47 -5.48
CA MET A 95 -4.79 -4.66 -6.56
C MET A 95 -5.87 -3.57 -6.54
N LYS A 96 -6.44 -3.27 -5.36
CA LYS A 96 -7.46 -2.23 -5.18
C LYS A 96 -6.93 -0.85 -5.53
N LYS A 97 -5.74 -0.47 -5.05
CA LYS A 97 -5.18 0.87 -5.25
C LYS A 97 -4.70 1.09 -6.68
N LEU A 98 -4.10 0.07 -7.31
CA LEU A 98 -3.61 0.12 -8.69
C LEU A 98 -4.75 0.11 -9.71
N LYS A 99 -5.80 -0.69 -9.49
CA LYS A 99 -7.01 -0.70 -10.35
C LYS A 99 -7.64 0.69 -10.45
N ASN A 100 -7.61 1.46 -9.36
CA ASN A 100 -8.22 2.79 -9.29
C ASN A 100 -7.21 3.93 -9.50
N ALA A 101 -5.96 3.66 -9.87
CA ALA A 101 -4.92 4.68 -9.95
C ALA A 101 -5.25 5.81 -10.94
N VAL A 102 -5.75 5.48 -12.13
CA VAL A 102 -6.13 6.46 -13.17
C VAL A 102 -7.27 7.37 -12.69
N ARG A 103 -8.34 6.77 -12.15
CA ARG A 103 -9.44 7.54 -11.57
C ARG A 103 -8.97 8.47 -10.44
N ARG A 104 -8.00 8.03 -9.63
CA ARG A 104 -7.41 8.86 -8.56
C ARG A 104 -6.57 10.04 -9.08
N THR A 105 -5.99 9.94 -10.28
CA THR A 105 -5.27 11.07 -10.90
C THR A 105 -6.22 12.11 -11.50
N GLU A 106 -7.40 11.69 -11.96
CA GLU A 106 -8.38 12.56 -12.65
C GLU A 106 -9.28 13.35 -11.68
N MET A 107 -9.38 12.93 -10.42
CA MET A 107 -10.13 13.67 -9.41
C MET A 107 -9.46 15.02 -9.10
N LYS A 108 -10.12 16.10 -9.54
CA LYS A 108 -9.66 17.50 -9.41
C LYS A 108 -9.57 18.02 -7.96
N HIS A 109 -10.24 17.38 -7.01
CA HIS A 109 -10.19 17.75 -5.60
C HIS A 109 -9.33 16.75 -4.80
N LEU A 110 -8.57 17.26 -3.84
CA LEU A 110 -7.58 16.56 -3.02
C LEU A 110 -8.22 15.59 -2.01
N ARG A 111 -9.16 14.74 -2.44
CA ARG A 111 -9.83 13.80 -1.54
C ARG A 111 -8.87 12.63 -1.27
N ARG A 112 -8.43 12.49 -0.01
CA ARG A 112 -7.65 11.33 0.44
C ARG A 112 -8.46 10.05 0.22
N SER A 113 -7.80 8.97 -0.19
CA SER A 113 -8.45 7.66 -0.32
C SER A 113 -8.65 7.06 1.06
N THR A 114 -9.84 7.24 1.63
CA THR A 114 -10.22 6.59 2.89
C THR A 114 -10.85 5.22 2.62
N THR A 115 -10.71 4.32 3.58
CA THR A 115 -11.40 3.02 3.56
C THR A 115 -12.77 3.17 4.22
N HIS A 116 -13.84 2.71 3.56
CA HIS A 116 -15.17 2.68 4.16
C HIS A 116 -15.23 1.57 5.22
N HIS A 117 -15.54 1.93 6.46
CA HIS A 117 -15.75 0.97 7.54
C HIS A 117 -17.22 0.58 7.60
N PHE A 118 -17.53 -0.71 7.46
CA PHE A 118 -18.78 -1.27 7.96
C PHE A 118 -18.55 -1.61 9.42
N LYS A 119 -19.35 -1.07 10.35
CA LYS A 119 -19.28 -1.47 11.76
C LYS A 119 -19.51 -2.97 11.82
N SER A 120 -18.48 -3.74 12.13
CA SER A 120 -18.66 -5.15 12.49
C SER A 120 -19.43 -5.16 13.80
N ASN A 121 -20.66 -5.67 13.78
CA ASN A 121 -21.41 -5.88 15.01
C ASN A 121 -20.56 -6.79 15.90
N LYS A 122 -20.19 -6.30 17.09
CA LYS A 122 -19.54 -7.10 18.11
C LYS A 122 -20.44 -8.32 18.36
N VAL A 123 -19.97 -9.51 17.95
CA VAL A 123 -20.56 -10.75 18.45
C VAL A 123 -20.31 -10.73 19.95
N LYS A 124 -21.39 -10.67 20.73
CA LYS A 124 -21.31 -10.77 22.19
C LYS A 124 -20.70 -12.13 22.49
N SER A 125 -19.57 -12.16 23.20
CA SER A 125 -19.12 -13.38 23.85
C SER A 125 -20.09 -13.66 24.99
N GLU A 126 -20.88 -14.72 24.85
CA GLU A 126 -21.67 -15.28 25.94
C GLU A 126 -20.71 -15.79 27.03
N HIS A 127 -21.09 -15.55 28.29
CA HIS A 127 -20.34 -15.91 29.50
C HIS A 127 -20.30 -17.41 29.73
#